data_AF-A0A0J5WNZ5-F1
#
_entry.id   AF-A0A0J5WNZ5-F1
#
_cell.length_a   1.000
_cell.length_b   1.000
_cell.length_c   1.000
_cell.angle_alpha   90.00
_cell.angle_beta   90.00
_cell.angle_gamma   90.00
#
_symmetry.space_group_name_H-M   'P 1'
#
loop_
_entity.id
_entity.type
_entity.pdbx_description
1 polymer ?
#
loop_
_entity_poly.entity_id
_entity_poly.type
_entity_poly.pdbx_seq_one_letter_code
_entity_poly.pdbx_strand_id
1 'polypeptide(L)'
;MTWLDPRIWLAVIVAIFVGAATGYSKGHRDADRSARVADQARQIDDLKTERNEIRRRLAAQQEIATDAAKERDQARADAAVADGAADGLRRQVVALVADVRRAGASAGSASAVDALDLLADLFGRADERAGELAKIADERGIAGQQCERSYDALIGDAQTNLPQ
;
A
#
# COMPACT_ATOMS: atom_id res chain seq x y z
N MET A 1 -73.07 -28.30 46.44
CA MET A 1 -72.43 -29.44 45.76
C MET A 1 -72.29 -29.12 44.27
N THR A 2 -71.35 -28.25 43.89
CA THR A 2 -71.09 -27.85 42.49
C THR A 2 -69.70 -28.28 42.01
N TRP A 3 -68.97 -29.02 42.85
CA TRP A 3 -67.57 -29.39 42.60
C TRP A 3 -67.39 -30.59 41.66
N LEU A 4 -68.46 -31.36 41.41
CA LEU A 4 -68.51 -32.47 40.45
C LEU A 4 -69.29 -32.12 39.17
N ASP A 5 -69.43 -30.83 38.82
CA ASP A 5 -70.05 -30.48 37.53
C ASP A 5 -69.06 -30.75 36.38
N PRO A 6 -69.37 -31.66 35.44
CA PRO A 6 -68.48 -32.01 34.33
C PRO A 6 -68.06 -30.80 33.48
N ARG A 7 -68.87 -29.74 33.45
CA ARG A 7 -68.53 -28.50 32.73
C ARG A 7 -67.36 -27.73 33.36
N ILE A 8 -67.28 -27.72 34.70
CA ILE A 8 -66.19 -27.07 35.43
C ILE A 8 -64.90 -27.86 35.22
N TRP A 9 -64.98 -29.18 35.27
CA TRP A 9 -63.83 -30.06 35.01
C TRP A 9 -63.33 -29.95 33.56
N LEU A 10 -64.22 -29.83 32.57
CA LEU A 10 -63.83 -29.57 31.18
C LEU A 10 -63.14 -28.21 31.02
N ALA A 11 -63.63 -27.15 31.67
CA ALA A 11 -62.99 -25.84 31.62
C ALA A 11 -61.57 -25.86 32.23
N VAL A 12 -61.37 -26.60 33.32
CA VAL A 12 -60.06 -26.79 33.94
C VAL A 12 -59.11 -27.58 33.02
N ILE A 13 -59.58 -28.66 32.40
CA ILE A 13 -58.78 -29.43 31.44
C ILE A 13 -58.36 -28.54 30.25
N VAL A 14 -59.30 -27.78 29.69
CA VAL A 14 -59.02 -26.87 28.57
C VAL A 14 -57.98 -25.81 28.97
N ALA A 15 -58.11 -25.21 30.17
CA ALA A 15 -57.15 -24.24 30.66
C ALA A 15 -55.73 -24.83 30.82
N ILE A 16 -55.62 -26.07 31.31
CA ILE A 16 -54.34 -26.78 31.44
C ILE A 16 -53.73 -27.03 30.06
N PHE A 17 -54.52 -27.51 29.08
CA PHE A 17 -54.03 -27.74 27.72
C PHE A 17 -53.59 -26.44 27.04
N VAL A 18 -54.35 -25.35 27.18
CA VAL A 18 -53.98 -24.05 26.61
C VAL A 18 -52.72 -23.51 27.27
N GLY A 19 -52.58 -23.62 28.60
CA GLY A 19 -51.37 -23.24 29.32
C GLY A 19 -50.14 -24.03 28.88
N ALA A 20 -50.28 -25.36 28.72
CA ALA A 20 -49.21 -26.22 28.23
C ALA A 20 -48.81 -25.88 26.78
N ALA A 21 -49.79 -25.66 25.89
CA ALA A 21 -49.54 -25.33 24.49
C ALA A 21 -48.90 -23.94 24.31
N THR A 22 -49.34 -22.94 25.07
CA THR A 22 -48.75 -21.59 25.04
C THR A 22 -47.34 -21.56 25.65
N GLY A 23 -47.11 -22.31 26.74
CA GLY A 23 -45.78 -22.50 27.32
C GLY A 23 -44.82 -23.21 26.36
N TYR A 24 -45.26 -24.31 25.73
CA TYR A 24 -44.46 -25.06 24.76
C TYR A 24 -44.10 -24.22 23.53
N SER A 25 -45.09 -23.55 22.92
CA SER A 25 -44.84 -22.71 21.74
C SER A 25 -43.95 -21.50 22.03
N LYS A 26 -44.04 -20.91 23.23
CA LYS A 26 -43.13 -19.84 23.67
C LYS A 26 -41.70 -20.36 23.87
N GLY A 27 -41.53 -21.48 24.59
CA GLY A 27 -40.23 -22.10 24.81
C GLY A 27 -39.54 -22.50 23.51
N HIS A 28 -40.30 -23.07 22.55
CA HIS A 28 -39.77 -23.43 21.24
C HIS A 28 -39.29 -22.22 20.45
N ARG A 29 -40.07 -21.13 20.44
CA ARG A 29 -39.67 -19.87 19.77
C ARG A 29 -38.47 -19.19 20.43
N ASP A 30 -38.38 -19.22 21.76
CA ASP A 30 -37.24 -18.64 22.49
C ASP A 30 -35.96 -19.47 22.26
N ALA A 31 -36.08 -20.80 22.16
CA ALA A 31 -34.98 -21.68 21.77
C ALA A 31 -34.53 -21.44 20.31
N ASP A 32 -35.48 -21.36 19.37
CA ASP A 32 -35.19 -21.07 17.96
C ASP A 32 -34.55 -19.69 17.78
N ARG A 33 -35.02 -18.68 18.53
CA ARG A 33 -34.41 -17.35 18.53
C ARG A 33 -32.99 -17.38 19.09
N SER A 34 -32.77 -18.09 20.19
CA SER A 34 -31.44 -18.22 20.80
C SER A 34 -30.46 -18.93 19.87
N ALA A 35 -30.91 -19.98 19.18
CA ALA A 35 -30.11 -20.68 18.17
C ALA A 35 -29.75 -19.74 17.00
N ARG A 36 -30.71 -18.97 16.49
CA ARG A 36 -30.46 -17.99 15.42
C ARG A 36 -29.48 -16.89 15.83
N VAL A 37 -29.59 -16.37 17.06
CA VAL A 37 -28.66 -15.36 17.59
C VAL A 37 -27.26 -15.95 17.73
N ALA A 38 -27.14 -17.19 18.21
CA ALA A 38 -25.85 -17.88 18.28
C ALA A 38 -25.22 -18.08 16.89
N ASP A 39 -26.02 -18.48 15.89
CA ASP A 39 -25.54 -18.65 14.52
C ASP A 39 -25.17 -17.32 13.84
N GLN A 40 -25.91 -16.24 14.12
CA GLN A 40 -25.55 -14.90 13.68
C GLN A 40 -24.26 -14.41 14.35
N ALA A 41 -24.09 -14.67 15.64
CA ALA A 41 -22.87 -14.31 16.36
C ALA A 41 -21.64 -15.03 15.78
N ARG A 42 -21.77 -16.33 15.46
CA ARG A 42 -20.72 -17.09 14.77
C ARG A 42 -20.37 -16.50 13.42
N GLN A 43 -21.36 -16.22 12.57
CA GLN A 43 -21.13 -15.59 11.26
C GLN A 43 -20.45 -14.21 11.38
N ILE A 44 -20.83 -13.40 12.38
CA ILE A 44 -20.19 -12.11 12.63
C ILE A 44 -18.74 -12.28 13.08
N ASP A 45 -18.44 -13.29 13.88
CA ASP A 45 -17.09 -13.57 14.36
C ASP A 45 -16.18 -14.07 13.23
N ASP A 46 -16.69 -14.96 12.38
CA ASP A 46 -16.00 -15.45 11.18
C ASP A 46 -15.67 -14.27 10.24
N LEU A 47 -16.66 -13.43 9.94
CA LEU A 47 -16.48 -12.24 9.09
C LEU A 47 -15.51 -11.22 9.70
N LYS A 48 -15.49 -11.07 11.04
CA LYS A 48 -14.53 -10.19 11.72
C LYS A 48 -13.11 -10.72 11.59
N THR A 49 -12.93 -12.03 11.71
CA THR A 49 -11.63 -12.68 11.56
C THR A 49 -11.10 -12.48 10.14
N GLU A 50 -11.92 -12.72 9.11
CA GLU A 50 -11.56 -12.43 7.72
C GLU A 50 -11.23 -10.95 7.50
N ARG A 51 -12.04 -10.03 8.05
CA ARG A 51 -11.80 -8.59 7.93
C ARG A 51 -10.53 -8.12 8.60
N ASN A 52 -10.13 -8.74 9.71
CA ASN A 52 -8.90 -8.40 10.41
C ASN A 52 -7.69 -8.82 9.58
N GLU A 53 -7.74 -10.01 8.98
CA GLU A 53 -6.69 -10.48 8.07
C GLU A 53 -6.56 -9.59 6.83
N ILE A 54 -7.69 -9.22 6.21
CA ILE A 54 -7.69 -8.27 5.09
C ILE A 54 -7.09 -6.93 5.50
N ARG A 55 -7.45 -6.39 6.68
CA ARG A 55 -6.87 -5.14 7.18
C ARG A 55 -5.37 -5.23 7.38
N ARG A 56 -4.88 -6.34 7.94
CA ARG A 56 -3.45 -6.57 8.15
C ARG A 56 -2.70 -6.54 6.82
N ARG A 57 -3.18 -7.27 5.82
CA ARG A 57 -2.60 -7.29 4.47
C ARG A 57 -2.62 -5.90 3.83
N LEU A 58 -3.75 -5.18 3.95
CA LEU A 58 -3.87 -3.84 3.37
C LEU A 58 -2.92 -2.85 4.04
N ALA A 59 -2.72 -2.95 5.36
CA ALA A 59 -1.78 -2.11 6.09
C ALA A 59 -0.34 -2.35 5.63
N ALA A 60 0.08 -3.62 5.49
CA ALA A 60 1.41 -3.95 4.98
C ALA A 60 1.63 -3.43 3.55
N GLN A 61 0.64 -3.59 2.67
CA GLN A 61 0.70 -3.06 1.30
C GLN A 61 0.74 -1.53 1.28
N GLN A 62 0.00 -0.87 2.17
CA GLN A 62 -0.01 0.59 2.29
C GLN A 62 1.34 1.12 2.78
N GLU A 63 1.98 0.45 3.73
CA GLU A 63 3.32 0.79 4.21
C GLU A 63 4.34 0.69 3.07
N ILE A 64 4.35 -0.42 2.34
CA ILE A 64 5.25 -0.62 1.18
C ILE A 64 5.02 0.45 0.10
N ALA A 65 3.76 0.80 -0.20
CA ALA A 65 3.44 1.85 -1.15
C ALA A 65 3.89 3.24 -0.66
N THR A 66 3.79 3.49 0.64
CA THR A 66 4.23 4.76 1.25
C THR A 66 5.75 4.89 1.21
N ASP A 67 6.46 3.82 1.53
CA ASP A 67 7.92 3.77 1.47
C ASP A 67 8.42 3.97 0.03
N ALA A 68 7.82 3.28 -0.94
CA ALA A 68 8.16 3.46 -2.35
C ALA A 68 7.88 4.90 -2.84
N ALA A 69 6.80 5.54 -2.36
CA ALA A 69 6.52 6.93 -2.67
C ALA A 69 7.60 7.87 -2.09
N LYS A 70 8.04 7.63 -0.85
CA LYS A 70 9.12 8.38 -0.21
C LYS A 70 10.45 8.22 -0.94
N GLU A 71 10.81 6.99 -1.30
CA GLU A 71 12.02 6.70 -2.08
C GLU A 71 12.00 7.44 -3.44
N ARG A 72 10.84 7.47 -4.12
CA ARG A 72 10.67 8.23 -5.37
C ARG A 72 10.85 9.73 -5.18
N ASP A 73 10.28 10.29 -4.12
CA ASP A 73 10.40 11.72 -3.86
C ASP A 73 11.83 12.10 -3.48
N GLN A 74 12.54 11.23 -2.76
CA GLN A 74 13.97 11.40 -2.48
C GLN A 74 14.79 11.34 -3.77
N ALA A 75 14.61 10.32 -4.62
CA ALA A 75 15.32 10.21 -5.89
C ALA A 75 15.09 11.44 -6.80
N ARG A 76 13.88 12.00 -6.80
CA ARG A 76 13.57 13.25 -7.51
C ARG A 76 14.30 14.46 -6.94
N ALA A 77 14.40 14.57 -5.62
CA ALA A 77 15.14 15.63 -4.97
C ALA A 77 16.64 15.52 -5.27
N ASP A 78 17.20 14.30 -5.20
CA ASP A 78 18.60 14.02 -5.49
C ASP A 78 18.92 14.32 -6.97
N ALA A 79 18.04 13.93 -7.90
CA ALA A 79 18.17 14.28 -9.32
C ALA A 79 18.17 15.81 -9.53
N ALA A 80 17.27 16.55 -8.88
CA ALA A 80 17.22 18.01 -8.99
C ALA A 80 18.49 18.69 -8.43
N VAL A 81 19.08 18.15 -7.36
CA VAL A 81 20.36 18.63 -6.82
C VAL A 81 21.50 18.34 -7.80
N ALA A 82 21.54 17.14 -8.39
CA ALA A 82 22.52 16.77 -9.40
C ALA A 82 22.42 17.67 -10.65
N ASP A 83 21.22 17.94 -11.14
CA ASP A 83 20.97 18.85 -12.26
C ASP A 83 21.48 20.26 -11.96
N GLY A 84 21.21 20.77 -10.75
CA GLY A 84 21.71 22.07 -10.31
C GLY A 84 23.24 22.13 -10.25
N ALA A 85 23.89 21.07 -9.79
CA ALA A 85 25.34 20.96 -9.75
C ALA A 85 25.94 20.88 -11.17
N ALA A 86 25.33 20.09 -12.06
CA ALA A 86 25.70 19.96 -13.46
C ALA A 86 25.61 21.31 -14.18
N ASP A 87 24.51 22.04 -14.01
CA ASP A 87 24.34 23.39 -14.58
C ASP A 87 25.37 24.39 -14.04
N GLY A 88 25.66 24.33 -12.73
CA GLY A 88 26.71 25.14 -12.12
C GLY A 88 28.09 24.86 -12.70
N LEU A 89 28.41 23.58 -12.94
CA LEU A 89 29.67 23.17 -13.55
C LEU A 89 29.75 23.59 -15.03
N ARG A 90 28.67 23.41 -15.80
CA ARG A 90 28.61 23.85 -17.21
C ARG A 90 28.86 25.36 -17.35
N ARG A 91 28.30 26.18 -16.47
CA ARG A 91 28.57 27.64 -16.44
C ARG A 91 30.04 27.95 -16.18
N GLN A 92 30.67 27.24 -15.24
CA GLN A 92 32.10 27.42 -14.94
C GLN A 92 32.98 26.99 -16.11
N VAL A 93 32.64 25.88 -16.78
CA VAL A 93 33.34 25.42 -17.98
C VAL A 93 33.22 26.46 -19.11
N VAL A 94 32.03 26.99 -19.37
CA VAL A 94 31.83 28.05 -20.39
C VAL A 94 32.66 29.30 -20.06
N ALA A 95 32.68 29.74 -18.80
CA ALA A 95 33.49 30.87 -18.37
C ALA A 95 34.99 30.62 -18.59
N LEU A 96 35.49 29.43 -18.20
CA LEU A 96 36.88 29.03 -18.38
C LEU A 96 37.27 28.98 -19.86
N VAL A 97 36.43 28.40 -20.71
CA VAL A 97 36.65 28.34 -22.15
C VAL A 97 36.70 29.75 -22.75
N ALA A 98 35.81 30.65 -22.33
CA ALA A 98 35.82 32.05 -22.78
C ALA A 98 37.11 32.79 -22.36
N ASP A 99 37.59 32.56 -21.13
CA ASP A 99 38.83 33.15 -20.63
C ASP A 99 40.06 32.62 -21.37
N VAL A 100 40.12 31.31 -21.61
CA VAL A 100 41.18 30.68 -22.41
C VAL A 100 41.15 31.19 -23.86
N ARG A 101 39.97 31.34 -24.47
CA ARG A 101 39.85 31.90 -25.82
C ARG A 101 40.38 33.33 -25.89
N ARG A 102 40.10 34.16 -24.88
CA ARG A 102 40.61 35.53 -24.79
C ARG A 102 42.14 35.56 -24.64
N ALA A 103 42.70 34.65 -23.85
CA ALA A 103 44.16 34.51 -23.70
C ALA A 103 44.84 33.94 -24.96
N GLY A 104 44.27 32.89 -25.55
CA GLY A 104 44.81 32.20 -26.74
C GLY A 104 44.74 33.03 -28.02
N ALA A 105 43.77 33.93 -28.16
CA ALA A 105 43.72 34.91 -29.24
C ALA A 105 44.96 35.84 -29.25
N SER A 106 45.61 36.05 -28.09
CA SER A 106 46.86 36.80 -28.00
C SER A 106 48.11 35.98 -28.34
N ALA A 107 48.00 34.64 -28.34
CA ALA A 107 49.13 33.71 -28.49
C ALA A 107 49.11 32.87 -29.79
N GLY A 108 48.08 33.01 -30.65
CA GLY A 108 48.01 32.35 -31.96
C GLY A 108 47.65 30.85 -31.96
N SER A 109 47.06 30.33 -30.88
CA SER A 109 46.86 28.89 -30.66
C SER A 109 45.43 28.38 -30.95
N ALA A 110 44.88 28.66 -32.14
CA ALA A 110 43.48 28.37 -32.49
C ALA A 110 43.07 26.89 -32.32
N SER A 111 43.93 25.94 -32.70
CA SER A 111 43.63 24.50 -32.61
C SER A 111 43.44 23.98 -31.17
N ALA A 112 44.11 24.59 -30.19
CA ALA A 112 43.97 24.22 -28.79
C ALA A 112 42.64 24.71 -28.19
N VAL A 113 42.12 25.85 -28.68
CA VAL A 113 40.82 26.39 -28.27
C VAL A 113 39.68 25.53 -28.83
N ASP A 114 39.75 25.14 -30.11
CA ASP A 114 38.75 24.26 -30.73
C ASP A 114 38.66 22.88 -30.05
N ALA A 115 39.80 22.32 -29.63
CA ALA A 115 39.82 21.07 -28.87
C ALA A 115 39.15 21.22 -27.48
N LEU A 116 39.29 22.38 -26.85
CA LEU A 116 38.67 22.67 -25.55
C LEU A 116 37.15 22.85 -25.67
N ASP A 117 36.69 23.52 -26.74
CA ASP A 117 35.27 23.63 -27.07
C ASP A 117 34.63 22.25 -27.30
N LEU A 118 35.31 21.37 -28.06
CA LEU A 118 34.84 20.00 -28.28
C LEU A 118 34.75 19.20 -26.98
N LEU A 119 35.75 19.32 -26.09
CA LEU A 119 35.73 18.64 -24.79
C LEU A 119 34.59 19.14 -23.90
N ALA A 120 34.32 20.46 -23.90
CA ALA A 120 33.20 21.03 -23.15
C ALA A 120 31.84 20.53 -23.68
N ASP A 121 31.67 20.47 -25.00
CA ASP A 121 30.46 19.93 -25.65
C ASP A 121 30.28 18.42 -25.38
N LEU A 122 31.35 17.63 -25.49
CA LEU A 122 31.34 16.20 -25.16
C LEU A 122 31.01 15.96 -23.69
N PHE A 123 31.59 16.75 -22.78
CA PHE A 123 31.29 16.68 -21.36
C PHE A 123 29.81 16.97 -21.10
N GLY A 124 29.26 18.03 -21.69
CA GLY A 124 27.84 18.38 -21.57
C GLY A 124 26.91 17.25 -22.02
N ARG A 125 27.16 16.67 -23.20
CA ARG A 125 26.35 15.56 -23.71
C ARG A 125 26.50 14.27 -22.90
N ALA A 126 27.71 13.96 -22.43
CA ALA A 126 27.95 12.77 -21.63
C ALA A 126 27.24 12.87 -20.27
N ASP A 127 27.32 14.03 -19.64
CA ASP A 127 26.66 14.33 -18.36
C ASP A 127 25.13 14.32 -18.48
N GLU A 128 24.56 14.96 -19.51
CA GLU A 128 23.13 14.89 -19.81
C GLU A 128 22.67 13.44 -20.02
N ARG A 129 23.43 12.65 -20.78
CA ARG A 129 23.09 11.25 -21.01
C ARG A 129 23.19 10.40 -19.74
N ALA A 130 24.17 10.68 -18.88
CA ALA A 130 24.31 10.01 -17.59
C ALA A 130 23.12 10.33 -16.67
N GLY A 131 22.65 11.58 -16.64
CA GLY A 131 21.47 11.99 -15.87
C GLY A 131 20.19 11.26 -16.32
N GLU A 132 19.96 11.18 -17.64
CA GLU A 132 18.82 10.43 -18.19
C GLU A 132 18.86 8.94 -17.82
N LEU A 133 20.05 8.32 -17.85
CA LEU A 133 20.22 6.93 -17.45
C LEU A 133 20.00 6.72 -15.95
N ALA A 134 20.50 7.63 -15.11
CA ALA A 134 20.29 7.59 -13.66
C ALA A 134 18.80 7.67 -13.32
N LYS A 135 18.07 8.61 -13.93
CA LYS A 135 16.61 8.73 -13.74
C LYS A 135 15.86 7.45 -14.09
N ILE A 136 16.18 6.83 -15.23
CA ILE A 136 15.55 5.55 -15.63
C ILE A 136 15.92 4.44 -14.65
N ALA A 137 17.16 4.41 -14.16
CA ALA A 137 17.61 3.43 -13.20
C ALA A 137 16.87 3.57 -11.86
N ASP A 138 16.70 4.79 -11.36
CA ASP A 138 15.95 5.06 -10.12
C ASP A 138 14.47 4.69 -10.27
N GLU A 139 13.82 5.11 -11.36
CA GLU A 139 12.41 4.80 -11.62
C GLU A 139 12.17 3.29 -11.67
N ARG A 140 13.03 2.54 -12.38
CA ARG A 140 12.91 1.09 -12.49
C ARG A 140 13.33 0.37 -11.21
N GLY A 141 14.36 0.86 -10.55
CA GLY A 141 14.87 0.29 -9.30
C GLY A 141 13.84 0.36 -8.19
N ILE A 142 13.23 1.53 -8.00
CA ILE A 142 12.21 1.72 -6.96
C ILE A 142 10.94 0.93 -7.29
N ALA A 143 10.50 0.92 -8.55
CA ALA A 143 9.36 0.09 -8.96
C ALA A 143 9.63 -1.41 -8.75
N GLY A 144 10.84 -1.87 -9.07
CA GLY A 144 11.26 -3.25 -8.86
C GLY A 144 11.27 -3.63 -7.37
N GLN A 145 11.88 -2.81 -6.52
CA GLN A 145 11.90 -3.02 -5.07
C GLN A 145 10.49 -3.01 -4.47
N GLN A 146 9.62 -2.13 -4.93
CA GLN A 146 8.22 -2.13 -4.49
C GLN A 146 7.54 -3.46 -4.82
N CYS A 147 7.72 -3.97 -6.05
CA CYS A 147 7.16 -5.26 -6.47
C CYS A 147 7.70 -6.41 -5.61
N GLU A 148 9.00 -6.45 -5.37
CA GLU A 148 9.66 -7.46 -4.54
C GLU A 148 9.13 -7.43 -3.11
N ARG A 149 9.15 -6.28 -2.44
CA ARG A 149 8.62 -6.12 -1.07
C ARG A 149 7.13 -6.49 -0.99
N SER A 150 6.34 -6.11 -1.99
CA SER A 150 4.90 -6.44 -2.03
C SER A 150 4.68 -7.95 -2.17
N TYR A 151 5.50 -8.63 -2.97
CA TYR A 151 5.46 -10.08 -3.13
C TYR A 151 5.91 -10.80 -1.85
N ASP A 152 7.01 -10.36 -1.24
CA ASP A 152 7.53 -10.93 0.00
C ASP A 152 6.52 -10.79 1.14
N ALA A 153 5.82 -9.66 1.25
CA ALA A 153 4.74 -9.49 2.22
C ALA A 153 3.60 -10.50 2.02
N LEU A 154 3.23 -10.76 0.77
CA LEU A 154 2.18 -11.75 0.45
C LEU A 154 2.62 -13.19 0.76
N ILE A 155 3.88 -13.53 0.47
CA ILE A 155 4.42 -14.89 0.71
C ILE A 155 4.72 -15.11 2.19
N GLY A 156 5.28 -14.13 2.90
CA GLY A 156 5.51 -14.20 4.34
C GLY A 156 4.19 -14.34 5.13
N ASP A 157 3.15 -13.64 4.71
CA ASP A 157 1.79 -13.83 5.24
C ASP A 157 1.24 -15.24 4.92
N ALA A 158 1.50 -15.77 3.72
CA ALA A 158 1.06 -17.14 3.37
C ALA A 158 1.78 -18.22 4.21
N GLN A 159 3.08 -18.03 4.49
CA GLN A 159 3.87 -18.95 5.30
C GLN A 159 3.47 -18.93 6.78
N THR A 160 3.09 -17.77 7.32
CA THR A 160 2.60 -17.65 8.71
C THR A 160 1.19 -18.20 8.91
N ASN A 161 0.41 -18.40 7.85
CA ASN A 161 -0.93 -18.97 7.87
C ASN A 161 -0.98 -20.50 7.63
N LEU A 162 0.17 -21.18 7.48
CA LEU A 162 0.21 -22.64 7.39
C LEU A 162 -0.13 -23.28 8.75
N PRO A 163 -1.11 -24.21 8.81
CA PRO A 163 -1.33 -24.98 10.04
C PRO A 163 -0.08 -25.84 10.33
N GLN A 164 0.48 -25.68 11.55
CA GLN A 164 1.43 -26.64 12.10
C GLN A 164 0.74 -27.95 12.47
#